data_AF-A0A161K8B4-F1
#
_entry.id   AF-A0A161K8B4-F1
#
_cell.length_a   1.000
_cell.length_b   1.000
_cell.length_c   1.000
_cell.angle_alpha   90.00
_cell.angle_beta   90.00
_cell.angle_gamma   90.00
#
_symmetry.space_group_name_H-M   'P 1'
#
loop_
_entity.id
_entity.type
_entity.pdbx_description
1 polymer ?
#
loop_
_entity_poly.entity_id
_entity_poly.type
_entity_poly.pdbx_seq_one_letter_code
_entity_poly.pdbx_strand_id
1 'polypeptide(L)'
;MLDELQYVLGDSIFDVGMQEYYKRWELKHPNEARYKAAMEETSGEELDWFFDPWLHDTQILDYGIKDWKRSQKSDGSWAVDIDLVKYGTREMPQLLEVKLEDGSKERIWWKNHQWRKQDTFSFQLSKKPVAIILDPDVKTIDVDRRNNHSNGLPSTWMFRWPGMNWNHRDSYLHQWSPALNYHELDGYMPGLWLSRAYGSWQRTDLRINYGINSEEIYWDLRSMRKPVHRVTGLRYNFHAFYQGGLSSVSWNMDKSWSHWNSRSPNHNISLGFYSTNATDTNRTNLFEIGQVTMVYGKWTISNSSHSINLELATAPPGSFSDWNFNRLTLIGKASKTIKEIIELRSRFIYGHMNHNKSSSIPGQELYTINGAGAFDTFLRPYLRDESSFYGNNTLRQHYHLSGDVNLRGFYDTDLAGAQSLLGSTVEVIFHVPITFITLEAAIFTDIAYFPNSDNLNEIKGQHLSDAGFGLRTQKNMFGKELYLRLDFPLVTNDSRSGRKQEFQWVFSFERSI
;
A
#
# COMPACT_ATOMS: atom_id res chain seq x y z
N MET A 1 5.46 13.74 -22.63
CA MET A 1 5.36 15.03 -23.33
C MET A 1 5.53 14.85 -24.83
N LEU A 2 6.72 14.57 -25.37
CA LEU A 2 6.94 14.56 -26.83
C LEU A 2 6.03 13.59 -27.60
N ASP A 3 5.80 12.38 -27.08
CA ASP A 3 4.84 11.44 -27.68
C ASP A 3 3.41 12.00 -27.77
N GLU A 4 2.97 12.80 -26.80
CA GLU A 4 1.66 13.46 -26.85
C GLU A 4 1.64 14.58 -27.90
N LEU A 5 2.75 15.32 -28.06
CA LEU A 5 2.87 16.37 -29.07
C LEU A 5 2.80 15.76 -30.47
N GLN A 6 3.58 14.71 -30.71
CA GLN A 6 3.53 13.94 -31.95
C GLN A 6 2.13 13.39 -32.22
N TYR A 7 1.45 12.88 -31.20
CA TYR A 7 0.10 12.35 -31.34
C TYR A 7 -0.93 13.41 -31.78
N VAL A 8 -0.79 14.65 -31.29
CA VAL A 8 -1.68 15.76 -31.67
C VAL A 8 -1.34 16.34 -33.03
N LEU A 9 -0.06 16.56 -33.33
CA LEU A 9 0.40 17.16 -34.59
C LEU A 9 0.38 16.17 -35.77
N GLY A 10 0.50 14.87 -35.47
CA GLY A 10 0.77 13.82 -36.44
C GLY A 10 2.24 13.73 -36.83
N ASP A 11 2.65 12.53 -37.26
CA ASP A 11 4.06 12.19 -37.53
C ASP A 11 4.73 13.16 -38.51
N SER A 12 4.05 13.51 -39.61
CA SER A 12 4.64 14.36 -40.65
C SER A 12 4.97 15.77 -40.16
N ILE A 13 4.09 16.41 -39.39
CA ILE A 13 4.34 17.77 -38.89
C ILE A 13 5.41 17.73 -37.81
N PHE A 14 5.31 16.74 -36.91
CA PHE A 14 6.28 16.56 -35.83
C PHE A 14 7.69 16.32 -36.36
N ASP A 15 7.87 15.43 -37.34
CA ASP A 15 9.18 15.11 -37.92
C ASP A 15 9.81 16.33 -38.61
N VAL A 16 9.02 17.10 -39.37
CA VAL A 16 9.48 18.35 -39.99
C VAL A 16 9.87 19.37 -38.91
N GLY A 17 9.07 19.51 -37.85
CA GLY A 17 9.38 20.36 -36.70
C GLY A 17 10.69 19.98 -35.99
N MET A 18 10.92 18.69 -35.78
CA MET A 18 12.16 18.17 -35.21
C MET A 18 13.37 18.44 -36.11
N GLN A 19 13.22 18.25 -37.43
CA GLN A 19 14.28 18.54 -38.40
C GLN A 19 14.61 20.04 -38.44
N GLU A 20 13.60 20.90 -38.42
CA GLU A 20 13.80 22.35 -38.44
C GLU A 20 14.44 22.85 -37.15
N TYR A 21 14.02 22.31 -36.00
CA TYR A 21 14.67 22.57 -34.72
C TYR A 21 16.15 22.19 -34.76
N TYR A 22 16.46 20.96 -35.19
CA TYR A 22 17.84 20.48 -35.28
C TYR A 22 18.67 21.35 -36.23
N LYS A 23 18.18 21.61 -37.44
CA LYS A 23 18.90 22.41 -38.46
C LYS A 23 19.24 23.83 -37.98
N ARG A 24 18.36 24.46 -37.19
CA ARG A 24 18.60 25.81 -36.66
C ARG A 24 19.56 25.82 -35.48
N TRP A 25 19.52 24.78 -34.66
CA TRP A 25 20.16 24.75 -33.34
C TRP A 25 21.28 23.71 -33.22
N GLU A 26 21.67 23.04 -34.31
CA GLU A 26 22.82 22.16 -34.34
C GLU A 26 24.08 22.90 -33.86
N LEU A 27 24.82 22.25 -32.95
CA LEU A 27 26.03 22.80 -32.31
C LEU A 27 25.82 24.11 -31.54
N LYS A 28 24.57 24.45 -31.17
CA LYS A 28 24.21 25.60 -30.33
C LYS A 28 23.54 25.12 -29.03
N HIS A 29 23.44 26.00 -28.04
CA HIS A 29 22.76 25.67 -26.78
C HIS A 29 21.25 25.52 -26.97
N PRO A 30 20.61 24.39 -26.62
CA PRO A 30 19.15 24.24 -26.71
C PRO A 30 18.45 25.01 -25.59
N ASN A 31 17.23 25.49 -25.83
CA ASN A 31 16.32 25.94 -24.77
C ASN A 31 14.86 25.74 -25.19
N GLU A 32 13.95 25.91 -24.22
CA GLU A 32 12.51 25.72 -24.39
C GLU A 32 11.92 26.61 -25.51
N ALA A 33 12.13 27.93 -25.43
CA ALA A 33 11.56 28.88 -26.39
C ALA A 33 11.96 28.56 -27.83
N ARG A 34 13.19 28.09 -28.04
CA ARG A 34 13.72 27.68 -29.35
C ARG A 34 13.03 26.43 -29.90
N TYR A 35 12.74 25.48 -29.02
CA TYR A 35 12.03 24.25 -29.39
C TYR A 35 10.56 24.55 -29.72
N LYS A 36 9.88 25.30 -28.83
CA LYS A 36 8.50 25.74 -29.02
C LYS A 36 8.34 26.51 -30.34
N ALA A 37 9.20 27.50 -30.60
CA ALA A 37 9.14 28.27 -31.84
C ALA A 37 9.30 27.42 -33.12
N ALA A 38 10.18 26.42 -33.11
CA ALA A 38 10.34 25.54 -34.27
C ALA A 38 9.09 24.67 -34.50
N MET A 39 8.46 24.19 -33.43
CA MET A 39 7.22 23.42 -33.52
C MET A 39 6.03 24.27 -33.97
N GLU A 40 5.88 25.48 -33.43
CA GLU A 40 4.77 26.39 -33.80
C GLU A 40 4.90 26.91 -35.24
N GLU A 41 6.12 27.19 -35.71
CA GLU A 41 6.34 27.63 -37.09
C GLU A 41 6.05 26.52 -38.11
N THR A 42 6.34 25.27 -37.76
CA THR A 42 6.09 24.11 -38.64
C THR A 42 4.66 23.62 -38.59
N SER A 43 3.99 23.68 -37.43
CA SER A 43 2.57 23.33 -37.29
C SER A 43 1.63 24.43 -37.77
N GLY A 44 2.05 25.69 -37.69
CA GLY A 44 1.17 26.84 -37.89
C GLY A 44 0.15 27.05 -36.75
N GLU A 45 0.35 26.39 -35.61
CA GLU A 45 -0.52 26.45 -34.43
C GLU A 45 0.24 27.03 -33.23
N GLU A 46 -0.44 27.80 -32.38
CA GLU A 46 0.07 28.23 -31.08
C GLU A 46 -0.02 27.07 -30.07
N LEU A 47 1.07 26.74 -29.39
CA LEU A 47 1.21 25.54 -28.58
C LEU A 47 1.41 25.84 -27.07
N ASP A 48 1.14 27.07 -26.64
CA ASP A 48 1.13 27.49 -25.22
C ASP A 48 0.28 26.56 -24.35
N TRP A 49 -0.93 26.24 -24.83
CA TRP A 49 -1.84 25.31 -24.16
C TRP A 49 -1.25 23.92 -23.92
N PHE A 50 -0.26 23.50 -24.73
CA PHE A 50 0.43 22.23 -24.60
C PHE A 50 1.67 22.33 -23.72
N PHE A 51 2.55 23.30 -23.97
CA PHE A 51 3.84 23.40 -23.28
C PHE A 51 3.72 23.92 -21.85
N ASP A 52 2.85 24.90 -21.58
CA ASP A 52 2.76 25.52 -20.26
C ASP A 52 2.35 24.51 -19.17
N PRO A 53 1.33 23.65 -19.36
CA PRO A 53 0.99 22.62 -18.40
C PRO A 53 2.10 21.60 -18.16
N TRP A 54 2.94 21.35 -19.16
CA TRP A 54 4.01 20.36 -19.11
C TRP A 54 5.27 20.88 -18.41
N LEU A 55 5.60 22.17 -18.60
CA LEU A 55 6.86 22.75 -18.19
C LEU A 55 6.72 23.67 -16.97
N HIS A 56 5.57 24.31 -16.78
CA HIS A 56 5.40 25.42 -15.82
C HIS A 56 4.22 25.24 -14.85
N ASP A 57 3.44 24.17 -14.96
CA ASP A 57 2.27 23.92 -14.10
C ASP A 57 2.19 22.46 -13.61
N THR A 58 1.16 22.17 -12.82
CA THR A 58 0.80 20.87 -12.24
C THR A 58 -0.57 20.40 -12.70
N GLN A 59 -1.06 20.97 -13.82
CA GLN A 59 -2.35 20.61 -14.39
C GLN A 59 -2.39 19.15 -14.82
N ILE A 60 -3.53 18.50 -14.59
CA ILE A 60 -3.75 17.10 -14.90
C ILE A 60 -4.70 16.97 -16.09
N LEU A 61 -4.45 15.97 -16.94
CA LEU A 61 -5.34 15.59 -18.03
C LEU A 61 -6.36 14.56 -17.53
N ASP A 62 -7.63 14.81 -17.79
CA ASP A 62 -8.73 13.89 -17.47
C ASP A 62 -9.98 14.26 -18.28
N TYR A 63 -10.26 13.47 -19.32
CA TYR A 63 -11.43 13.62 -20.18
C TYR A 63 -12.28 12.35 -20.13
N GLY A 64 -13.57 12.51 -19.86
CA GLY A 64 -14.51 11.40 -19.81
C GLY A 64 -15.71 11.58 -20.72
N ILE A 65 -16.31 10.44 -21.07
CA ILE A 65 -17.61 10.35 -21.71
C ILE A 65 -18.66 10.31 -20.60
N LYS A 66 -19.50 11.35 -20.52
CA LYS A 66 -20.59 11.42 -19.53
C LYS A 66 -21.83 10.66 -19.99
N ASP A 67 -22.20 10.86 -21.25
CA ASP A 67 -23.31 10.20 -21.92
C ASP A 67 -23.06 10.21 -23.42
N TRP A 68 -23.77 9.36 -24.16
CA TRP A 68 -23.81 9.43 -25.60
C TRP A 68 -25.12 8.88 -26.14
N LYS A 69 -25.64 9.52 -27.17
CA LYS A 69 -26.90 9.18 -27.82
C LYS A 69 -26.65 8.86 -29.27
N ARG A 70 -27.43 7.93 -29.79
CA ARG A 70 -27.43 7.57 -31.21
C ARG A 70 -28.84 7.40 -31.71
N SER A 71 -29.11 7.92 -32.90
CA SER A 71 -30.41 7.78 -33.57
C SER A 71 -30.20 7.46 -35.03
N GLN A 72 -31.01 6.54 -35.56
CA GLN A 72 -31.00 6.23 -36.98
C GLN A 72 -31.83 7.28 -37.72
N LYS A 73 -31.28 7.80 -38.81
CA LYS A 73 -31.95 8.72 -39.71
C LYS A 73 -32.71 7.96 -40.80
N SER A 74 -33.59 8.67 -41.51
CA SER A 74 -34.40 8.13 -42.60
C SER A 74 -33.57 7.57 -43.77
N ASP A 75 -32.35 8.08 -43.97
CA ASP A 75 -31.41 7.61 -45.00
C ASP A 75 -30.58 6.39 -44.57
N GLY A 76 -30.84 5.84 -43.38
CA GLY A 76 -30.12 4.70 -42.80
C GLY A 76 -28.82 5.06 -42.07
N SER A 77 -28.34 6.30 -42.18
CA SER A 77 -27.19 6.80 -41.41
C SER A 77 -27.54 6.97 -39.93
N TRP A 78 -26.52 7.13 -39.10
CA TRP A 78 -26.65 7.29 -37.65
C TRP A 78 -26.13 8.65 -37.22
N ALA A 79 -26.97 9.44 -36.55
CA ALA A 79 -26.53 10.61 -35.81
C ALA A 79 -26.00 10.17 -34.44
N VAL A 80 -24.87 10.72 -34.03
CA VAL A 80 -24.25 10.47 -32.72
C VAL A 80 -23.99 11.80 -32.03
N ASP A 81 -24.46 11.91 -30.80
CA ASP A 81 -24.17 13.02 -29.89
C ASP A 81 -23.43 12.46 -28.68
N ILE A 82 -22.19 12.90 -28.44
CA ILE A 82 -21.40 12.48 -27.27
C ILE A 82 -21.15 13.66 -26.33
N ASP A 83 -21.52 13.49 -25.06
CA ASP A 83 -21.27 14.46 -24.01
C ASP A 83 -19.89 14.21 -23.40
N LEU A 84 -18.93 15.05 -23.76
CA LEU A 84 -17.56 15.02 -23.26
C LEU A 84 -17.43 15.95 -22.05
N VAL A 85 -16.75 15.48 -21.01
CA VAL A 85 -16.48 16.27 -19.78
C VAL A 85 -15.00 16.27 -19.50
N LYS A 86 -14.45 17.45 -19.25
CA LYS A 86 -13.10 17.63 -18.74
C LYS A 86 -13.15 17.69 -17.20
N TYR A 87 -12.67 16.65 -16.55
CA TYR A 87 -12.52 16.60 -15.08
C TYR A 87 -11.22 17.24 -14.62
N GLY A 88 -10.20 17.22 -15.49
CA GLY A 88 -8.90 17.81 -15.27
C GLY A 88 -8.87 19.30 -15.61
N THR A 89 -7.69 19.88 -15.53
CA THR A 89 -7.46 21.29 -15.89
C THR A 89 -6.75 21.41 -17.23
N ARG A 90 -5.90 20.44 -17.59
CA ARG A 90 -5.10 20.47 -18.80
C ARG A 90 -5.97 20.33 -20.04
N GLU A 91 -5.78 21.25 -20.98
CA GLU A 91 -6.45 21.25 -22.27
C GLU A 91 -5.77 20.25 -23.23
N MET A 92 -6.55 19.39 -23.89
CA MET A 92 -6.02 18.55 -24.96
C MET A 92 -7.14 18.08 -25.91
N PRO A 93 -6.94 18.13 -27.23
CA PRO A 93 -7.89 17.51 -28.17
C PRO A 93 -7.95 15.99 -27.91
N GLN A 94 -9.12 15.40 -28.17
CA GLN A 94 -9.34 13.97 -27.90
C GLN A 94 -9.59 13.21 -29.20
N LEU A 95 -8.86 12.11 -29.39
CA LEU A 95 -9.16 11.15 -30.45
C LEU A 95 -10.25 10.19 -29.97
N LEU A 96 -11.33 10.08 -30.73
CA LEU A 96 -12.40 9.12 -30.50
C LEU A 96 -12.22 7.95 -31.47
N GLU A 97 -12.32 6.71 -30.97
CA GLU A 97 -12.55 5.53 -31.80
C GLU A 97 -13.97 5.02 -31.58
N VAL A 98 -14.75 4.99 -32.66
CA VAL A 98 -16.10 4.44 -32.70
C VAL A 98 -16.05 3.05 -33.30
N LYS A 99 -16.49 2.05 -32.53
CA LYS A 99 -16.67 0.67 -32.98
C LYS A 99 -18.06 0.51 -33.56
N LEU A 100 -18.14 -0.05 -34.76
CA LEU A 100 -19.37 -0.27 -35.52
C LEU A 100 -19.83 -1.73 -35.38
N GLU A 101 -21.11 -1.99 -35.67
CA GLU A 101 -21.73 -3.32 -35.50
C GLU A 101 -21.10 -4.42 -36.35
N ASP A 102 -20.50 -4.06 -37.49
CA ASP A 102 -19.79 -4.97 -38.38
C ASP A 102 -18.32 -5.23 -37.96
N GLY A 103 -17.89 -4.65 -36.84
CA GLY A 103 -16.52 -4.75 -36.33
C GLY A 103 -15.55 -3.72 -36.90
N SER A 104 -15.96 -2.91 -37.89
CA SER A 104 -15.13 -1.81 -38.40
C SER A 104 -15.03 -0.67 -37.38
N LYS A 105 -14.00 0.18 -37.55
CA LYS A 105 -13.68 1.27 -36.63
C LYS A 105 -13.56 2.57 -37.41
N GLU A 106 -14.17 3.63 -36.88
CA GLU A 106 -13.98 5.00 -37.37
C GLU A 106 -13.30 5.84 -36.30
N ARG A 107 -12.33 6.67 -36.70
CA ARG A 107 -11.55 7.51 -35.80
C ARG A 107 -11.78 8.98 -36.12
N ILE A 108 -12.16 9.76 -35.12
CA ILE A 108 -12.56 11.17 -35.28
C ILE A 108 -11.92 12.01 -34.18
N TRP A 109 -11.28 13.11 -34.55
CA TRP A 109 -10.72 14.05 -33.58
C TRP A 109 -11.77 15.07 -33.13
N TRP A 110 -11.96 15.17 -31.82
CA TRP A 110 -12.59 16.33 -31.21
C TRP A 110 -11.51 17.38 -30.89
N LYS A 111 -11.48 18.45 -31.70
CA LYS A 111 -10.49 19.53 -31.59
C LYS A 111 -10.96 20.75 -30.81
N ASN A 112 -12.24 20.86 -30.49
CA ASN A 112 -12.85 22.01 -29.83
C ASN A 112 -12.64 21.98 -28.29
N HIS A 113 -11.40 21.82 -27.86
CA HIS A 113 -11.06 21.46 -26.48
C HIS A 113 -10.82 22.66 -25.56
N GLN A 114 -10.28 23.75 -26.10
CA GLN A 114 -9.84 24.90 -25.31
C GLN A 114 -11.00 25.60 -24.59
N TRP A 115 -10.80 25.92 -23.30
CA TRP A 115 -11.74 26.67 -22.47
C TRP A 115 -13.09 25.99 -22.26
N ARG A 116 -13.17 24.66 -22.49
CA ARG A 116 -14.40 23.88 -22.32
C ARG A 116 -14.29 22.91 -21.17
N LYS A 117 -15.26 23.01 -20.26
CA LYS A 117 -15.45 22.00 -19.20
C LYS A 117 -16.35 20.86 -19.67
N GLN A 118 -17.31 21.15 -20.53
CA GLN A 118 -18.22 20.19 -21.13
C GLN A 118 -18.53 20.62 -22.56
N ASP A 119 -18.66 19.67 -23.48
CA ASP A 119 -19.04 19.89 -24.86
C ASP A 119 -19.89 18.71 -25.34
N THR A 120 -20.86 18.95 -26.21
CA THR A 120 -21.57 17.88 -26.92
C THR A 120 -21.01 17.84 -28.34
N PHE A 121 -20.31 16.76 -28.68
CA PHE A 121 -19.73 16.58 -30.00
C PHE A 121 -20.66 15.74 -30.87
N SER A 122 -21.16 16.33 -31.96
CA SER A 122 -22.12 15.70 -32.85
C SER A 122 -21.48 15.32 -34.18
N PHE A 123 -21.69 14.09 -34.64
CA PHE A 123 -21.21 13.60 -35.93
C PHE A 123 -22.15 12.54 -36.52
N GLN A 124 -21.92 12.16 -37.77
CA GLN A 124 -22.73 11.19 -38.50
C GLN A 124 -21.89 10.00 -38.94
N LEU A 125 -22.47 8.82 -38.86
CA LEU A 125 -21.85 7.56 -39.26
C LEU A 125 -22.72 6.85 -40.28
N SER A 126 -22.09 6.14 -41.21
CA SER A 126 -22.79 5.32 -42.21
C SER A 126 -23.41 4.05 -41.61
N LYS A 127 -22.88 3.58 -40.48
CA LYS A 127 -23.25 2.31 -39.83
C LYS A 127 -23.56 2.52 -38.35
N LYS A 128 -24.23 1.53 -37.77
CA LYS A 128 -24.65 1.56 -36.38
C LYS A 128 -23.45 1.53 -35.40
N PRO A 129 -23.28 2.55 -34.54
CA PRO A 129 -22.23 2.55 -33.54
C PRO A 129 -22.61 1.74 -32.30
N VAL A 130 -21.62 1.05 -31.73
CA VAL A 130 -21.80 0.14 -30.59
C VAL A 130 -20.98 0.56 -29.36
N ALA A 131 -19.82 1.19 -29.58
CA ALA A 131 -18.97 1.69 -28.51
C ALA A 131 -18.11 2.85 -29.00
N ILE A 132 -17.83 3.78 -28.09
CA ILE A 132 -16.89 4.88 -28.25
C ILE A 132 -15.83 4.81 -27.16
N ILE A 133 -14.57 5.04 -27.52
CA ILE A 133 -13.40 5.09 -26.63
C ILE A 133 -12.63 6.39 -26.91
N LEU A 134 -12.27 7.13 -25.85
CA LEU A 134 -11.33 8.26 -25.94
C LEU A 134 -9.89 7.77 -25.84
N ASP A 135 -9.02 8.34 -26.66
CA ASP A 135 -7.60 8.00 -26.76
C ASP A 135 -7.37 6.47 -26.85
N PRO A 136 -7.85 5.81 -27.92
CA PRO A 136 -7.82 4.35 -28.04
C PRO A 136 -6.41 3.75 -27.97
N ASP A 137 -5.38 4.51 -28.33
CA ASP A 137 -3.98 4.06 -28.41
C ASP A 137 -3.17 4.34 -27.14
N VAL A 138 -3.82 4.88 -26.09
CA VAL A 138 -3.18 5.16 -24.79
C VAL A 138 -1.98 6.10 -24.92
N LYS A 139 -2.08 7.08 -25.80
CA LYS A 139 -1.01 8.05 -26.07
C LYS A 139 -1.04 9.21 -25.09
N THR A 140 -2.17 9.46 -24.43
CA THR A 140 -2.29 10.54 -23.46
C THR A 140 -2.11 10.07 -22.01
N ILE A 141 -1.68 10.99 -21.15
CA ILE A 141 -1.49 10.76 -19.71
C ILE A 141 -2.77 11.15 -18.98
N ASP A 142 -3.89 10.61 -19.45
CA ASP A 142 -5.19 10.75 -18.78
C ASP A 142 -5.18 10.01 -17.43
N VAL A 143 -5.43 10.72 -16.34
CA VAL A 143 -5.31 10.16 -14.99
C VAL A 143 -6.38 9.09 -14.68
N ASP A 144 -7.54 9.13 -15.36
CA ASP A 144 -8.64 8.19 -15.12
C ASP A 144 -9.38 7.69 -16.37
N ARG A 145 -8.71 6.80 -17.10
CA ARG A 145 -9.29 6.09 -18.25
C ARG A 145 -10.58 5.31 -18.02
N ARG A 146 -11.07 5.13 -16.78
CA ARG A 146 -12.36 4.46 -16.54
C ARG A 146 -13.53 5.24 -17.11
N ASN A 147 -13.41 6.56 -17.23
CA ASN A 147 -14.43 7.44 -17.79
C ASN A 147 -14.26 7.62 -19.32
N ASN A 148 -13.19 7.12 -19.93
CA ASN A 148 -12.91 7.23 -21.38
C ASN A 148 -13.71 6.24 -22.23
N HIS A 149 -14.47 5.32 -21.63
CA HIS A 149 -15.16 4.23 -22.32
C HIS A 149 -16.67 4.31 -22.13
N SER A 150 -17.41 4.42 -23.22
CA SER A 150 -18.88 4.42 -23.23
C SER A 150 -19.53 3.16 -22.63
N ASN A 151 -18.90 1.98 -22.78
CA ASN A 151 -19.39 0.70 -22.25
C ASN A 151 -18.66 0.27 -20.97
N GLY A 152 -17.97 1.21 -20.31
CA GLY A 152 -17.10 0.92 -19.17
C GLY A 152 -15.75 0.34 -19.58
N LEU A 153 -14.80 0.43 -18.65
CA LEU A 153 -13.44 -0.06 -18.86
C LEU A 153 -13.42 -1.59 -19.01
N PRO A 154 -12.74 -2.16 -20.02
CA PRO A 154 -12.64 -3.60 -20.20
C PRO A 154 -11.87 -4.26 -19.05
N SER A 155 -11.92 -5.59 -19.01
CA SER A 155 -11.27 -6.41 -17.98
C SER A 155 -10.34 -7.42 -18.61
N THR A 156 -9.14 -7.58 -18.03
CA THR A 156 -8.11 -8.54 -18.46
C THR A 156 -7.90 -9.54 -17.34
N TRP A 157 -7.96 -10.84 -17.66
CA TRP A 157 -7.72 -11.92 -16.71
C TRP A 157 -6.35 -12.54 -16.93
N MET A 158 -5.64 -12.84 -15.84
CA MET A 158 -4.37 -13.56 -15.93
C MET A 158 -4.05 -14.37 -14.68
N PHE A 159 -3.20 -15.37 -14.86
CA PHE A 159 -2.58 -16.06 -13.74
C PHE A 159 -1.58 -15.13 -13.04
N ARG A 160 -1.58 -15.16 -11.70
CA ARG A 160 -0.66 -14.41 -10.85
C ARG A 160 0.58 -15.25 -10.58
N TRP A 161 1.71 -14.80 -11.12
CA TRP A 161 3.03 -15.26 -10.73
C TRP A 161 3.73 -14.28 -9.78
N PRO A 162 4.47 -14.76 -8.76
CA PRO A 162 5.31 -13.90 -7.93
C PRO A 162 6.23 -13.00 -8.78
N GLY A 163 6.28 -11.71 -8.44
CA GLY A 163 7.13 -10.72 -9.12
C GLY A 163 6.57 -10.10 -10.39
N MET A 164 5.37 -10.52 -10.85
CA MET A 164 4.71 -9.83 -11.94
C MET A 164 4.33 -8.41 -11.54
N ASN A 165 4.84 -7.42 -12.27
CA ASN A 165 4.46 -6.02 -12.15
C ASN A 165 3.63 -5.60 -13.36
N TRP A 166 2.46 -6.21 -13.50
CA TRP A 166 1.53 -5.88 -14.58
C TRP A 166 0.59 -4.79 -14.10
N ASN A 167 0.60 -3.63 -14.76
CA ASN A 167 -0.24 -2.49 -14.39
C ASN A 167 -0.71 -1.71 -15.62
N HIS A 168 -1.67 -2.31 -16.32
CA HIS A 168 -2.29 -1.70 -17.49
C HIS A 168 -3.26 -0.59 -17.09
N ARG A 169 -3.21 0.52 -17.83
CA ARG A 169 -4.08 1.70 -17.60
C ARG A 169 -5.38 1.64 -18.41
N ASP A 170 -5.49 0.71 -19.35
CA ASP A 170 -6.60 0.58 -20.31
C ASP A 170 -7.60 -0.54 -19.95
N SER A 171 -7.38 -1.26 -18.85
CA SER A 171 -8.27 -2.32 -18.39
C SER A 171 -8.22 -2.51 -16.87
N TYR A 172 -9.29 -3.07 -16.30
CA TYR A 172 -9.23 -3.68 -14.98
C TYR A 172 -8.41 -4.96 -15.07
N LEU A 173 -7.41 -5.08 -14.21
CA LEU A 173 -6.61 -6.28 -14.13
C LEU A 173 -7.19 -7.22 -13.08
N HIS A 174 -7.64 -8.40 -13.52
CA HIS A 174 -8.03 -9.50 -12.65
C HIS A 174 -6.93 -10.55 -12.67
N GLN A 175 -6.40 -10.88 -11.49
CA GLN A 175 -5.37 -11.88 -11.34
C GLN A 175 -5.82 -12.98 -10.38
N TRP A 176 -5.42 -14.21 -10.65
CA TRP A 176 -5.72 -15.34 -9.79
C TRP A 176 -4.52 -16.24 -9.57
N SER A 177 -4.40 -16.85 -8.40
CA SER A 177 -3.43 -17.91 -8.12
C SER A 177 -3.99 -18.89 -7.09
N PRO A 178 -3.57 -20.17 -7.10
CA PRO A 178 -3.86 -21.06 -5.98
C PRO A 178 -3.25 -20.50 -4.70
N ALA A 179 -3.93 -20.73 -3.59
CA ALA A 179 -3.46 -20.46 -2.25
C ALA A 179 -3.45 -21.76 -1.45
N LEU A 180 -2.51 -21.90 -0.53
CA LEU A 180 -2.41 -23.06 0.35
C LEU A 180 -2.04 -22.57 1.74
N ASN A 181 -2.91 -22.84 2.71
CA ASN A 181 -2.64 -22.60 4.12
C ASN A 181 -2.50 -23.94 4.84
N TYR A 182 -1.98 -23.90 6.06
CA TYR A 182 -1.87 -25.07 6.93
C TYR A 182 -2.36 -24.70 8.34
N HIS A 183 -3.05 -25.64 8.99
CA HIS A 183 -3.42 -25.57 10.40
C HIS A 183 -3.58 -26.99 10.94
N GLU A 184 -3.21 -27.27 12.19
CA GLU A 184 -3.26 -28.65 12.73
C GLU A 184 -4.64 -29.31 12.64
N LEU A 185 -5.73 -28.56 12.89
CA LEU A 185 -7.10 -29.07 12.82
C LEU A 185 -7.51 -29.52 11.40
N ASP A 186 -7.02 -28.86 10.35
CA ASP A 186 -7.43 -29.11 8.96
C ASP A 186 -6.34 -29.73 8.08
N GLY A 187 -5.11 -29.80 8.58
CA GLY A 187 -3.94 -30.04 7.75
C GLY A 187 -3.79 -28.97 6.67
N TYR A 188 -3.75 -29.39 5.41
CA TYR A 188 -3.64 -28.50 4.26
C TYR A 188 -4.99 -27.95 3.83
N MET A 189 -5.06 -26.63 3.67
CA MET A 189 -6.27 -25.89 3.34
C MET A 189 -6.15 -25.27 1.95
N PRO A 190 -6.56 -25.97 0.88
CA PRO A 190 -6.48 -25.45 -0.49
C PRO A 190 -7.39 -24.24 -0.66
N GLY A 191 -7.02 -23.34 -1.56
CA GLY A 191 -7.72 -22.08 -1.73
C GLY A 191 -7.38 -21.34 -3.02
N LEU A 192 -7.98 -20.17 -3.15
CA LEU A 192 -7.80 -19.25 -4.26
C LEU A 192 -7.48 -17.85 -3.75
N TRP A 193 -6.53 -17.20 -4.41
CA TRP A 193 -6.31 -15.78 -4.29
C TRP A 193 -6.78 -15.10 -5.56
N LEU A 194 -7.77 -14.22 -5.44
CA LEU A 194 -8.28 -13.36 -6.50
C LEU A 194 -7.87 -11.92 -6.20
N SER A 195 -7.53 -11.17 -7.25
CA SER A 195 -7.14 -9.77 -7.13
C SER A 195 -7.71 -8.99 -8.29
N ARG A 196 -8.39 -7.88 -8.01
CA ARG A 196 -8.84 -6.91 -9.00
C ARG A 196 -8.13 -5.59 -8.76
N ALA A 197 -7.44 -5.07 -9.76
CA ALA A 197 -6.74 -3.79 -9.67
C ALA A 197 -7.06 -2.88 -10.86
N TYR A 198 -6.94 -1.58 -10.62
CA TYR A 198 -6.89 -0.56 -11.66
C TYR A 198 -5.85 0.49 -11.28
N GLY A 199 -4.71 0.46 -11.96
CA GLY A 199 -3.63 1.39 -11.69
C GLY A 199 -3.18 1.35 -10.23
N SER A 200 -2.79 2.53 -9.75
CA SER A 200 -2.58 2.81 -8.32
C SER A 200 -3.85 3.27 -7.59
N TRP A 201 -5.00 3.27 -8.29
CA TRP A 201 -6.23 3.92 -7.84
C TRP A 201 -7.15 2.99 -7.06
N GLN A 202 -7.20 1.72 -7.44
CA GLN A 202 -8.05 0.75 -6.78
C GLN A 202 -7.40 -0.63 -6.79
N ARG A 203 -7.48 -1.33 -5.67
CA ARG A 203 -7.10 -2.73 -5.58
C ARG A 203 -7.99 -3.45 -4.58
N THR A 204 -8.46 -4.63 -4.94
CA THR A 204 -9.24 -5.50 -4.07
C THR A 204 -8.67 -6.91 -4.17
N ASP A 205 -8.17 -7.43 -3.06
CA ASP A 205 -7.63 -8.77 -2.92
C ASP A 205 -8.61 -9.61 -2.08
N LEU A 206 -8.98 -10.79 -2.58
CA LEU A 206 -9.80 -11.77 -1.89
C LEU A 206 -9.04 -13.09 -1.83
N ARG A 207 -8.83 -13.61 -0.64
CA ARG A 207 -8.32 -14.97 -0.41
C ARG A 207 -9.44 -15.81 0.16
N ILE A 208 -9.60 -17.01 -0.35
CA ILE A 208 -10.55 -18.01 0.13
C ILE A 208 -9.80 -19.31 0.30
N ASN A 209 -9.99 -20.00 1.42
CA ASN A 209 -9.43 -21.32 1.69
C ASN A 209 -10.53 -22.21 2.28
N TYR A 210 -10.48 -23.51 1.97
CA TYR A 210 -11.43 -24.49 2.50
C TYR A 210 -10.71 -25.42 3.48
N GLY A 211 -11.26 -25.56 4.69
CA GLY A 211 -10.82 -26.56 5.67
C GLY A 211 -11.42 -27.92 5.33
N ILE A 212 -10.56 -28.92 5.10
CA ILE A 212 -11.01 -30.25 4.68
C ILE A 212 -11.69 -31.00 5.82
N ASN A 213 -11.21 -30.84 7.05
CA ASN A 213 -11.73 -31.56 8.21
C ASN A 213 -12.85 -30.79 8.91
N SER A 214 -12.72 -29.46 8.99
CA SER A 214 -13.74 -28.58 9.57
C SER A 214 -14.94 -28.37 8.64
N GLU A 215 -14.77 -28.63 7.34
CA GLU A 215 -15.73 -28.31 6.28
C GLU A 215 -16.10 -26.81 6.20
N GLU A 216 -15.24 -25.93 6.71
CA GLU A 216 -15.47 -24.49 6.77
C GLU A 216 -14.78 -23.71 5.63
N ILE A 217 -15.36 -22.56 5.28
CA ILE A 217 -14.78 -21.61 4.33
C ILE A 217 -14.16 -20.44 5.10
N TYR A 218 -12.88 -20.22 4.89
CA TYR A 218 -12.12 -19.11 5.43
C TYR A 218 -11.85 -18.07 4.36
N TRP A 219 -11.91 -16.79 4.72
CA TRP A 219 -11.71 -15.72 3.76
C TRP A 219 -11.02 -14.50 4.36
N ASP A 220 -10.31 -13.75 3.51
CA ASP A 220 -9.67 -12.46 3.80
C ASP A 220 -9.89 -11.54 2.59
N LEU A 221 -10.59 -10.43 2.82
CA LEU A 221 -10.92 -9.42 1.82
C LEU A 221 -10.23 -8.11 2.18
N ARG A 222 -9.32 -7.64 1.34
CA ARG A 222 -8.64 -6.35 1.48
C ARG A 222 -8.98 -5.47 0.28
N SER A 223 -9.36 -4.23 0.53
CA SER A 223 -9.68 -3.26 -0.51
C SER A 223 -9.01 -1.93 -0.23
N MET A 224 -8.41 -1.33 -1.24
CA MET A 224 -7.80 -0.01 -1.21
C MET A 224 -8.36 0.81 -2.36
N ARG A 225 -8.75 2.06 -2.07
CA ARG A 225 -9.24 3.01 -3.08
C ARG A 225 -8.68 4.41 -2.83
N LYS A 226 -8.14 5.00 -3.88
CA LYS A 226 -7.79 6.43 -3.94
C LYS A 226 -8.78 7.11 -4.89
N PRO A 227 -9.55 8.11 -4.43
CA PRO A 227 -10.36 8.91 -5.33
C PRO A 227 -9.47 9.66 -6.32
N VAL A 228 -9.83 9.65 -7.60
CA VAL A 228 -9.04 10.32 -8.65
C VAL A 228 -9.41 11.80 -8.73
N HIS A 229 -10.71 12.09 -8.87
CA HIS A 229 -11.22 13.44 -9.06
C HIS A 229 -11.51 14.21 -7.75
N ARG A 230 -11.18 13.66 -6.57
CA ARG A 230 -11.49 14.29 -5.28
C ARG A 230 -10.31 14.17 -4.33
N VAL A 231 -9.90 15.30 -3.74
CA VAL A 231 -8.96 15.40 -2.60
C VAL A 231 -7.68 14.57 -2.79
N THR A 232 -6.63 15.19 -3.31
CA THR A 232 -5.31 14.57 -3.51
C THR A 232 -4.75 13.96 -2.22
N GLY A 233 -3.99 12.87 -2.33
CA GLY A 233 -3.37 12.23 -1.16
C GLY A 233 -4.34 11.51 -0.22
N LEU A 234 -5.61 11.35 -0.58
CA LEU A 234 -6.58 10.57 0.17
C LEU A 234 -6.54 9.09 -0.24
N ARG A 235 -6.64 8.18 0.74
CA ARG A 235 -6.74 6.74 0.52
C ARG A 235 -7.72 6.15 1.53
N TYR A 236 -8.59 5.29 1.05
CA TYR A 236 -9.45 4.45 1.89
C TYR A 236 -8.93 3.03 1.85
N ASN A 237 -8.83 2.40 3.01
CA ASN A 237 -8.58 0.97 3.09
C ASN A 237 -9.69 0.31 3.89
N PHE A 238 -10.03 -0.90 3.49
CA PHE A 238 -11.02 -1.75 4.10
C PHE A 238 -10.43 -3.15 4.19
N HIS A 239 -10.57 -3.80 5.34
CA HIS A 239 -10.14 -5.18 5.52
C HIS A 239 -11.15 -5.92 6.38
N ALA A 240 -11.62 -7.05 5.88
CA ALA A 240 -12.49 -7.94 6.62
C ALA A 240 -12.02 -9.38 6.42
N PHE A 241 -12.18 -10.22 7.45
CA PHE A 241 -11.85 -11.63 7.35
C PHE A 241 -12.66 -12.49 8.31
N TYR A 242 -12.70 -13.78 7.99
CA TYR A 242 -13.15 -14.85 8.87
C TYR A 242 -12.14 -16.01 8.78
N GLN A 243 -11.62 -16.45 9.92
CA GLN A 243 -10.54 -17.45 10.00
C GLN A 243 -10.82 -18.54 11.06
N GLY A 244 -12.10 -18.92 11.25
CA GLY A 244 -12.50 -19.97 12.18
C GLY A 244 -12.36 -19.53 13.64
N GLY A 245 -13.47 -19.19 14.28
CA GLY A 245 -13.46 -18.61 15.63
C GLY A 245 -13.08 -17.13 15.69
N LEU A 246 -12.21 -16.63 14.78
CA LEU A 246 -11.84 -15.22 14.71
C LEU A 246 -12.39 -14.52 13.46
N SER A 247 -13.05 -13.39 13.68
CA SER A 247 -13.52 -12.49 12.62
C SER A 247 -13.10 -11.05 12.90
N SER A 248 -12.88 -10.28 11.84
CA SER A 248 -12.58 -8.86 12.00
C SER A 248 -13.10 -8.05 10.83
N VAL A 249 -13.45 -6.80 11.11
CA VAL A 249 -13.73 -5.76 10.12
C VAL A 249 -12.98 -4.49 10.52
N SER A 250 -12.32 -3.87 9.56
CA SER A 250 -11.60 -2.62 9.76
C SER A 250 -11.74 -1.71 8.56
N TRP A 251 -11.71 -0.41 8.84
CA TRP A 251 -11.73 0.63 7.84
C TRP A 251 -10.88 1.79 8.32
N ASN A 252 -10.09 2.36 7.41
CA ASN A 252 -9.36 3.58 7.68
C ASN A 252 -9.26 4.49 6.46
N MET A 253 -9.17 5.78 6.74
CA MET A 253 -8.94 6.85 5.79
C MET A 253 -7.59 7.49 6.09
N ASP A 254 -6.67 7.43 5.12
CA ASP A 254 -5.37 8.07 5.18
C ASP A 254 -5.37 9.34 4.33
N LYS A 255 -4.80 10.41 4.87
CA LYS A 255 -4.56 11.68 4.17
C LYS A 255 -3.07 12.03 4.29
N SER A 256 -2.39 12.02 3.15
CA SER A 256 -1.00 12.46 3.04
C SER A 256 -0.89 13.86 2.43
N TRP A 257 -0.01 14.70 2.97
CA TRP A 257 0.31 16.00 2.39
C TRP A 257 1.71 16.50 2.79
N SER A 258 2.24 17.41 1.99
CA SER A 258 3.48 18.15 2.25
C SER A 258 3.31 19.62 1.85
N HIS A 259 4.12 20.52 2.40
CA HIS A 259 3.99 21.97 2.14
C HIS A 259 4.10 22.34 0.65
N TRP A 260 4.94 21.60 -0.07
CA TRP A 260 4.93 21.50 -1.53
C TRP A 260 5.08 20.02 -1.91
N ASN A 261 4.43 19.58 -2.99
CA ASN A 261 4.52 18.20 -3.47
C ASN A 261 5.99 17.76 -3.50
N SER A 262 6.38 16.83 -2.62
CA SER A 262 7.74 16.26 -2.47
C SER A 262 8.75 16.99 -1.58
N ARG A 263 8.39 18.05 -0.83
CA ARG A 263 9.28 18.62 0.21
C ARG A 263 8.97 18.07 1.61
N SER A 264 10.02 17.75 2.35
CA SER A 264 9.93 17.34 3.76
C SER A 264 9.50 18.52 4.67
N PRO A 265 8.78 18.25 5.78
CA PRO A 265 8.29 16.94 6.21
C PRO A 265 7.01 16.52 5.49
N ASN A 266 6.87 15.22 5.27
CA ASN A 266 5.63 14.61 4.82
C ASN A 266 4.76 14.29 6.04
N HIS A 267 3.50 14.68 5.98
CA HIS A 267 2.51 14.40 7.01
C HIS A 267 1.54 13.34 6.51
N ASN A 268 1.23 12.37 7.35
CA ASN A 268 0.18 11.39 7.12
C ASN A 268 -0.74 11.32 8.33
N ILE A 269 -2.04 11.57 8.13
CA ILE A 269 -3.07 11.34 9.14
C ILE A 269 -3.89 10.14 8.72
N SER A 270 -4.10 9.21 9.66
CA SER A 270 -5.02 8.09 9.50
C SER A 270 -6.11 8.20 10.55
N LEU A 271 -7.37 8.06 10.13
CA LEU A 271 -8.52 7.92 11.01
C LEU A 271 -9.21 6.61 10.66
N GLY A 272 -9.53 5.78 11.65
CA GLY A 272 -10.13 4.49 11.37
C GLY A 272 -10.73 3.81 12.58
N PHE A 273 -11.29 2.65 12.32
CA PHE A 273 -11.73 1.73 13.34
C PHE A 273 -11.41 0.29 12.94
N TYR A 274 -11.35 -0.58 13.93
CA TYR A 274 -11.42 -2.03 13.73
C TYR A 274 -12.33 -2.64 14.80
N SER A 275 -12.98 -3.74 14.44
CA SER A 275 -13.74 -4.58 15.35
C SER A 275 -13.31 -6.01 15.12
N THR A 276 -12.83 -6.65 16.17
CA THR A 276 -12.38 -8.04 16.14
C THR A 276 -13.22 -8.82 17.14
N ASN A 277 -13.79 -9.93 16.70
CA ASN A 277 -14.61 -10.81 17.52
C ASN A 277 -14.03 -12.22 17.49
N ALA A 278 -13.60 -12.70 18.66
CA ALA A 278 -13.11 -14.05 18.89
C ALA A 278 -14.19 -14.86 19.64
N THR A 279 -14.78 -15.84 18.97
CA THR A 279 -15.76 -16.76 19.58
C THR A 279 -15.12 -18.04 20.09
N ASP A 280 -13.98 -18.43 19.53
CA ASP A 280 -13.14 -19.53 19.98
C ASP A 280 -11.66 -19.17 19.75
N THR A 281 -10.77 -19.86 20.46
CA THR A 281 -9.31 -19.70 20.37
C THR A 281 -8.61 -20.99 19.91
N ASN A 282 -9.34 -21.97 19.41
CA ASN A 282 -8.82 -23.26 18.94
C ASN A 282 -7.86 -23.12 17.74
N ARG A 283 -7.93 -21.98 17.03
CA ARG A 283 -7.08 -21.69 15.85
C ARG A 283 -6.09 -20.56 16.05
N THR A 284 -6.02 -20.00 17.26
CA THR A 284 -5.07 -18.95 17.57
C THR A 284 -4.92 -18.79 19.08
N ASN A 285 -3.67 -18.83 19.54
CA ASN A 285 -3.29 -18.51 20.91
C ASN A 285 -3.11 -16.99 21.15
N LEU A 286 -3.43 -16.15 20.16
CA LEU A 286 -3.13 -14.71 20.19
C LEU A 286 -4.27 -13.84 20.73
N PHE A 287 -5.48 -14.38 20.90
CA PHE A 287 -6.68 -13.61 21.24
C PHE A 287 -7.42 -14.22 22.42
N GLU A 288 -7.93 -13.38 23.30
CA GLU A 288 -8.95 -13.76 24.29
C GLU A 288 -10.34 -13.74 23.68
N ILE A 289 -11.22 -14.63 24.16
CA ILE A 289 -12.63 -14.70 23.73
C ILE A 289 -13.33 -13.38 24.06
N GLY A 290 -14.02 -12.82 23.07
CA GLY A 290 -14.80 -11.59 23.18
C GLY A 290 -14.62 -10.67 21.97
N GLN A 291 -15.34 -9.54 22.00
CA GLN A 291 -15.31 -8.51 20.97
C GLN A 291 -14.55 -7.26 21.44
N VAL A 292 -13.53 -6.85 20.69
CA VAL A 292 -12.86 -5.56 20.85
C VAL A 292 -13.20 -4.69 19.65
N THR A 293 -13.78 -3.52 19.89
CA THR A 293 -13.91 -2.46 18.88
C THR A 293 -13.10 -1.25 19.28
N MET A 294 -12.25 -0.79 18.37
CA MET A 294 -11.32 0.32 18.61
C MET A 294 -11.50 1.38 17.54
N VAL A 295 -11.63 2.63 17.97
CA VAL A 295 -11.57 3.80 17.10
C VAL A 295 -10.24 4.49 17.35
N TYR A 296 -9.52 4.84 16.29
CA TYR A 296 -8.18 5.40 16.41
C TYR A 296 -7.93 6.55 15.44
N GLY A 297 -7.04 7.45 15.89
CA GLY A 297 -6.44 8.49 15.09
C GLY A 297 -4.92 8.41 15.19
N LYS A 298 -4.25 8.47 14.06
CA LYS A 298 -2.80 8.36 13.95
C LYS A 298 -2.24 9.51 13.15
N TRP A 299 -1.18 10.14 13.64
CA TRP A 299 -0.46 11.20 12.94
C TRP A 299 1.01 10.83 12.81
N THR A 300 1.50 10.80 11.59
CA THR A 300 2.90 10.57 11.28
C THR A 300 3.50 11.81 10.63
N ILE A 301 4.63 12.27 11.17
CA ILE A 301 5.48 13.28 10.56
C ILE A 301 6.78 12.59 10.18
N SER A 302 7.20 12.71 8.94
CA SER A 302 8.38 12.00 8.44
C SER A 302 9.20 12.84 7.49
N ASN A 303 10.50 12.60 7.50
CA ASN A 303 11.45 13.03 6.49
C ASN A 303 12.30 11.83 6.06
N SER A 304 13.38 12.05 5.30
CA SER A 304 14.20 10.95 4.78
C SER A 304 14.90 10.10 5.86
N SER A 305 15.10 10.64 7.06
CA SER A 305 15.95 10.02 8.08
C SER A 305 15.33 10.02 9.49
N HIS A 306 14.15 10.60 9.67
CA HIS A 306 13.43 10.67 10.94
C HIS A 306 11.94 10.51 10.70
N SER A 307 11.26 9.86 11.64
CA SER A 307 9.81 9.82 11.68
C SER A 307 9.32 9.85 13.12
N ILE A 308 8.25 10.60 13.38
CA ILE A 308 7.51 10.58 14.63
C ILE A 308 6.09 10.17 14.32
N ASN A 309 5.59 9.19 15.07
CA ASN A 309 4.25 8.66 14.96
C ASN A 309 3.53 8.76 16.30
N LEU A 310 2.39 9.43 16.32
CA LEU A 310 1.48 9.52 17.46
C LEU A 310 0.20 8.76 17.12
N GLU A 311 -0.25 7.86 17.98
CA GLU A 311 -1.52 7.15 17.89
C GLU A 311 -2.32 7.37 19.16
N LEU A 312 -3.59 7.71 18.98
CA LEU A 312 -4.61 7.77 20.03
C LEU A 312 -5.71 6.80 19.63
N ALA A 313 -6.06 5.88 20.52
CA ALA A 313 -7.13 4.93 20.29
C ALA A 313 -8.03 4.79 21.52
N THR A 314 -9.28 4.42 21.30
CA THR A 314 -10.27 4.22 22.35
C THR A 314 -11.18 3.05 22.02
N ALA A 315 -11.39 2.17 23.00
CA ALA A 315 -12.41 1.14 22.99
C ALA A 315 -13.65 1.67 23.73
N PRO A 316 -14.71 2.08 23.01
CA PRO A 316 -15.91 2.63 23.63
C PRO A 316 -16.64 1.55 24.45
N PRO A 317 -17.28 1.92 25.56
CA PRO A 317 -18.01 0.95 26.38
C PRO A 317 -19.34 0.54 25.71
N GLY A 318 -19.89 -0.60 26.14
CA GLY A 318 -21.24 -1.03 25.78
C GLY A 318 -21.27 -2.11 24.70
N SER A 319 -22.34 -2.16 23.90
CA SER A 319 -22.61 -3.25 22.95
C SER A 319 -21.64 -3.35 21.76
N PHE A 320 -20.61 -2.49 21.70
CA PHE A 320 -19.62 -2.50 20.63
C PHE A 320 -18.32 -3.20 21.02
N SER A 321 -18.00 -3.25 22.32
CA SER A 321 -16.74 -3.80 22.82
C SER A 321 -16.95 -4.30 24.25
N ASP A 322 -16.51 -5.53 24.51
CA ASP A 322 -16.56 -6.14 25.85
C ASP A 322 -15.55 -5.46 26.80
N TRP A 323 -14.50 -4.85 26.23
CA TRP A 323 -13.48 -4.09 26.95
C TRP A 323 -13.59 -2.60 26.70
N ASN A 324 -13.25 -1.81 27.72
CA ASN A 324 -13.22 -0.36 27.71
C ASN A 324 -11.87 0.18 28.20
N PHE A 325 -11.13 0.79 27.28
CA PHE A 325 -9.83 1.40 27.56
C PHE A 325 -9.45 2.46 26.52
N ASN A 326 -8.49 3.33 26.84
CA ASN A 326 -7.85 4.20 25.88
C ASN A 326 -6.36 3.86 25.77
N ARG A 327 -5.79 4.14 24.61
CA ARG A 327 -4.39 3.89 24.29
C ARG A 327 -3.76 5.13 23.69
N LEU A 328 -2.60 5.50 24.21
CA LEU A 328 -1.71 6.50 23.67
C LEU A 328 -0.38 5.82 23.33
N THR A 329 0.02 5.90 22.07
CA THR A 329 1.30 5.38 21.58
C THR A 329 2.08 6.48 20.88
N LEU A 330 3.34 6.67 21.23
CA LEU A 330 4.28 7.54 20.55
C LEU A 330 5.50 6.74 20.13
N ILE A 331 5.79 6.70 18.83
CA ILE A 331 6.95 6.01 18.28
C ILE A 331 7.79 7.02 17.51
N GLY A 332 9.07 7.14 17.87
CA GLY A 332 10.04 7.86 17.05
C GLY A 332 11.04 6.91 16.43
N LYS A 333 11.45 7.20 15.19
CA LYS A 333 12.52 6.50 14.50
C LYS A 333 13.51 7.51 13.94
N ALA A 334 14.78 7.17 13.96
CA ALA A 334 15.83 7.90 13.30
C ALA A 334 16.80 6.92 12.62
N SER A 335 17.31 7.31 11.45
CA SER A 335 18.37 6.60 10.77
C SER A 335 19.44 7.57 10.29
N LYS A 336 20.70 7.13 10.26
CA LYS A 336 21.80 7.94 9.74
C LYS A 336 22.88 7.03 9.17
N THR A 337 23.22 7.27 7.90
CA THR A 337 24.34 6.59 7.25
C THR A 337 25.62 7.40 7.44
N ILE A 338 26.69 6.75 7.88
CA ILE A 338 28.02 7.32 8.10
C ILE A 338 28.99 6.68 7.11
N LYS A 339 29.59 7.51 6.25
CA LYS A 339 30.60 7.10 5.25
C LYS A 339 30.15 5.92 4.36
N GLU A 340 28.85 5.78 4.09
CA GLU A 340 28.24 4.72 3.25
C GLU A 340 28.45 3.26 3.71
N ILE A 341 29.18 3.02 4.80
CA ILE A 341 29.53 1.66 5.27
C ILE A 341 28.79 1.31 6.57
N ILE A 342 28.45 2.33 7.37
CA ILE A 342 27.80 2.17 8.67
C ILE A 342 26.44 2.84 8.63
N GLU A 343 25.39 2.11 8.99
CA GLU A 343 24.05 2.66 9.19
C GLU A 343 23.69 2.57 10.68
N LEU A 344 23.36 3.70 11.28
CA LEU A 344 22.79 3.77 12.62
C LEU A 344 21.28 3.85 12.50
N ARG A 345 20.55 2.97 13.18
CA ARG A 345 19.09 3.06 13.35
C ARG A 345 18.76 3.16 14.82
N SER A 346 17.81 4.01 15.16
CA SER A 346 17.25 4.07 16.50
C SER A 346 15.74 4.19 16.45
N ARG A 347 15.09 3.61 17.44
CA ARG A 347 13.65 3.67 17.65
C ARG A 347 13.39 3.88 19.13
N PHE A 348 12.45 4.73 19.47
CA PHE A 348 11.86 4.76 20.81
C PHE A 348 10.36 4.55 20.71
N ILE A 349 9.79 4.02 21.78
CA ILE A 349 8.36 3.86 21.97
C ILE A 349 7.97 4.33 23.38
N TYR A 350 6.90 5.08 23.46
CA TYR A 350 6.17 5.35 24.69
C TYR A 350 4.75 4.85 24.49
N GLY A 351 4.30 4.02 25.41
CA GLY A 351 2.96 3.46 25.40
C GLY A 351 2.31 3.65 26.75
N HIS A 352 1.07 4.11 26.77
CA HIS A 352 0.26 4.15 27.98
C HIS A 352 -1.19 3.80 27.66
N MET A 353 -1.77 2.93 28.48
CA MET A 353 -3.17 2.58 28.43
C MET A 353 -3.83 2.86 29.77
N ASN A 354 -5.08 3.29 29.71
CA ASN A 354 -5.93 3.40 30.88
C ASN A 354 -7.27 2.71 30.62
N HIS A 355 -7.84 2.11 31.65
CA HIS A 355 -9.14 1.45 31.56
C HIS A 355 -10.03 1.88 32.72
N ASN A 356 -11.34 1.72 32.55
CA ASN A 356 -12.28 1.96 33.62
C ASN A 356 -12.13 0.91 34.72
N LYS A 357 -12.45 1.27 35.97
CA LYS A 357 -12.36 0.35 37.13
C LYS A 357 -13.19 -0.94 36.98
N SER A 358 -14.23 -0.91 36.17
CA SER A 358 -15.13 -2.05 35.91
C SER A 358 -14.76 -2.85 34.65
N SER A 359 -13.66 -2.52 33.98
CA SER A 359 -13.17 -3.18 32.77
C SER A 359 -11.71 -3.58 32.95
N SER A 360 -11.21 -4.45 32.07
CA SER A 360 -9.79 -4.74 31.90
C SER A 360 -9.32 -4.33 30.49
N ILE A 361 -8.05 -4.60 30.19
CA ILE A 361 -7.48 -4.55 28.84
C ILE A 361 -7.22 -6.01 28.44
N PRO A 362 -7.67 -6.46 27.27
CA PRO A 362 -7.44 -7.82 26.83
C PRO A 362 -5.99 -8.04 26.42
N GLY A 363 -5.48 -9.26 26.62
CA GLY A 363 -4.10 -9.65 26.33
C GLY A 363 -3.63 -9.29 24.92
N GLN A 364 -4.51 -9.44 23.91
CA GLN A 364 -4.19 -9.12 22.51
C GLN A 364 -3.89 -7.63 22.25
N GLU A 365 -4.36 -6.73 23.11
CA GLU A 365 -4.17 -5.28 22.97
C GLU A 365 -3.03 -4.74 23.83
N LEU A 366 -2.53 -5.51 24.80
CA LEU A 366 -1.38 -5.13 25.61
C LEU A 366 -0.12 -4.99 24.76
N TYR A 367 0.77 -4.09 25.15
CA TYR A 367 2.03 -3.92 24.43
C TYR A 367 2.94 -5.12 24.63
N THR A 368 3.28 -5.78 23.53
CA THR A 368 4.09 -6.99 23.54
C THR A 368 5.55 -6.71 23.87
N ILE A 369 6.18 -7.63 24.60
CA ILE A 369 7.54 -7.44 25.13
C ILE A 369 8.59 -7.88 24.10
N ASN A 370 8.43 -9.08 23.53
CA ASN A 370 9.39 -9.61 22.58
C ASN A 370 9.27 -8.96 21.20
N GLY A 371 8.05 -8.77 20.67
CA GLY A 371 7.86 -8.49 19.25
C GLY A 371 6.68 -7.57 18.93
N ALA A 372 5.89 -7.96 17.93
CA ALA A 372 4.70 -7.25 17.47
C ALA A 372 3.42 -7.74 18.14
N GLY A 373 2.42 -6.85 18.19
CA GLY A 373 1.10 -7.14 18.74
C GLY A 373 0.41 -8.35 18.09
N ALA A 374 -0.57 -8.89 18.81
CA ALA A 374 -1.34 -10.07 18.40
C ALA A 374 -1.92 -9.93 16.99
N PHE A 375 -2.53 -8.78 16.68
CA PHE A 375 -3.14 -8.55 15.36
C PHE A 375 -2.10 -8.56 14.23
N ASP A 376 -0.98 -7.85 14.37
CA ASP A 376 0.08 -7.82 13.35
C ASP A 376 0.69 -9.21 13.09
N THR A 377 0.87 -9.98 14.17
CA THR A 377 1.30 -11.39 14.12
C THR A 377 0.28 -12.23 13.38
N PHE A 378 -1.01 -12.13 13.72
CA PHE A 378 -2.10 -12.88 13.09
C PHE A 378 -2.27 -12.59 11.59
N LEU A 379 -1.97 -11.36 11.14
CA LEU A 379 -2.02 -11.02 9.72
C LEU A 379 -0.99 -11.78 8.87
N ARG A 380 0.02 -12.41 9.46
CA ARG A 380 0.94 -13.32 8.79
C ARG A 380 0.38 -14.74 8.83
N PRO A 381 -0.02 -15.33 7.69
CA PRO A 381 -0.65 -16.66 7.69
C PRO A 381 0.15 -17.76 8.38
N TYR A 382 1.48 -17.67 8.34
CA TYR A 382 2.39 -18.64 8.96
C TYR A 382 2.66 -18.38 10.46
N LEU A 383 2.05 -17.35 11.07
CA LEU A 383 2.21 -17.02 12.50
C LEU A 383 0.90 -17.01 13.29
N ARG A 384 -0.25 -17.28 12.65
CA ARG A 384 -1.61 -17.19 13.23
C ARG A 384 -1.82 -18.06 14.46
N ASP A 385 -1.12 -19.18 14.47
CA ASP A 385 -1.14 -20.22 15.48
C ASP A 385 0.27 -20.81 15.64
N GLU A 386 0.51 -21.53 16.73
CA GLU A 386 1.77 -22.26 16.96
C GLU A 386 2.07 -23.26 15.82
N SER A 387 1.03 -23.95 15.34
CA SER A 387 1.13 -24.93 14.26
C SER A 387 1.17 -24.30 12.86
N SER A 388 0.83 -23.01 12.72
CA SER A 388 0.70 -22.32 11.42
C SER A 388 2.03 -22.22 10.65
N PHE A 389 3.17 -22.40 11.32
CA PHE A 389 4.47 -22.54 10.66
C PHE A 389 4.67 -23.95 10.10
N TYR A 390 3.68 -24.45 9.36
CA TYR A 390 3.67 -25.75 8.70
C TYR A 390 3.97 -26.92 9.65
N GLY A 391 3.47 -26.85 10.89
CA GLY A 391 3.64 -27.87 11.94
C GLY A 391 4.99 -27.85 12.66
N ASN A 392 5.87 -26.89 12.39
CA ASN A 392 7.17 -26.78 13.06
C ASN A 392 7.12 -25.76 14.21
N ASN A 393 6.60 -26.21 15.36
CA ASN A 393 6.38 -25.37 16.54
C ASN A 393 7.71 -24.84 17.10
N THR A 394 8.77 -25.66 17.12
CA THR A 394 10.10 -25.23 17.56
C THR A 394 10.59 -24.07 16.71
N LEU A 395 10.52 -24.17 15.39
CA LEU A 395 10.95 -23.07 14.52
C LEU A 395 10.03 -21.85 14.69
N ARG A 396 8.72 -22.04 14.91
CA ARG A 396 7.78 -20.93 15.17
C ARG A 396 8.13 -20.13 16.44
N GLN A 397 8.57 -20.78 17.51
CA GLN A 397 8.99 -20.12 18.76
C GLN A 397 10.19 -19.20 18.54
N HIS A 398 11.11 -19.58 17.64
CA HIS A 398 12.27 -18.77 17.28
C HIS A 398 11.96 -17.66 16.25
N TYR A 399 10.73 -17.56 15.73
CA TYR A 399 10.36 -16.48 14.82
C TYR A 399 10.11 -15.18 15.59
N HIS A 400 10.86 -14.14 15.25
CA HIS A 400 10.70 -12.81 15.82
C HIS A 400 10.12 -11.83 14.80
N LEU A 401 8.92 -11.32 15.09
CA LEU A 401 8.30 -10.22 14.36
C LEU A 401 8.55 -8.93 15.13
N SER A 402 9.29 -7.99 14.55
CA SER A 402 9.63 -6.74 15.23
C SER A 402 8.41 -5.84 15.43
N GLY A 403 8.29 -5.26 16.63
CA GLY A 403 7.17 -4.42 17.02
C GLY A 403 7.39 -3.72 18.35
N ASP A 404 6.31 -3.46 19.11
CA ASP A 404 6.23 -2.84 20.43
C ASP A 404 7.57 -2.63 21.17
N VAL A 405 7.98 -3.52 22.08
CA VAL A 405 9.21 -3.32 22.85
C VAL A 405 10.44 -3.90 22.14
N ASN A 406 10.26 -4.94 21.32
CA ASN A 406 11.30 -5.55 20.48
C ASN A 406 12.45 -6.23 21.26
N LEU A 407 12.20 -6.75 22.48
CA LEU A 407 13.18 -7.49 23.28
C LEU A 407 13.35 -8.94 22.80
N ARG A 408 14.20 -9.10 21.79
CA ARG A 408 14.54 -10.35 21.09
C ARG A 408 15.02 -11.50 21.98
N GLY A 409 15.63 -11.19 23.13
CA GLY A 409 16.11 -12.18 24.11
C GLY A 409 15.00 -12.86 24.93
N PHE A 410 13.75 -12.43 24.78
CA PHE A 410 12.62 -12.92 25.58
C PHE A 410 11.64 -13.72 24.69
N TYR A 411 12.17 -14.65 23.88
CA TYR A 411 11.42 -15.30 22.80
C TYR A 411 10.53 -16.48 23.20
N ASP A 412 10.77 -17.07 24.37
CA ASP A 412 10.08 -18.25 24.91
C ASP A 412 9.46 -17.94 26.28
N THR A 413 8.86 -16.78 26.39
CA THR A 413 8.16 -16.36 27.61
C THR A 413 6.74 -16.01 27.19
N ASP A 414 5.74 -16.60 27.87
CA ASP A 414 4.30 -16.47 27.61
C ASP A 414 3.76 -15.09 28.03
N LEU A 415 4.49 -14.05 27.65
CA LEU A 415 4.31 -12.71 28.20
C LEU A 415 3.05 -12.06 27.63
N ALA A 416 1.98 -12.12 28.43
CA ALA A 416 0.94 -11.11 28.40
C ALA A 416 1.62 -9.73 28.50
N GLY A 417 1.33 -8.86 27.53
CA GLY A 417 2.03 -7.60 27.36
C GLY A 417 1.88 -6.62 28.53
N ALA A 418 2.44 -5.42 28.39
CA ALA A 418 2.33 -4.36 29.38
C ALA A 418 1.26 -3.33 29.02
N GLN A 419 0.62 -2.74 30.02
CA GLN A 419 -0.28 -1.59 29.82
C GLN A 419 0.48 -0.29 29.57
N SER A 420 1.71 -0.18 30.08
CA SER A 420 2.53 1.03 29.98
C SER A 420 3.99 0.66 29.79
N LEU A 421 4.67 1.37 28.90
CA LEU A 421 6.09 1.15 28.64
C LEU A 421 6.81 2.39 28.13
N LEU A 422 8.11 2.37 28.35
CA LEU A 422 9.11 3.18 27.67
C LEU A 422 10.16 2.23 27.11
N GLY A 423 10.25 2.15 25.78
CA GLY A 423 11.18 1.26 25.07
C GLY A 423 12.11 2.03 24.15
N SER A 424 13.32 1.52 23.97
CA SER A 424 14.28 2.06 23.01
C SER A 424 15.10 0.92 22.39
N THR A 425 15.26 0.98 21.07
CA THR A 425 16.09 0.09 20.28
C THR A 425 17.16 0.90 19.58
N VAL A 426 18.40 0.45 19.61
CA VAL A 426 19.50 1.00 18.81
C VAL A 426 20.16 -0.13 18.04
N GLU A 427 20.39 0.08 16.75
CA GLU A 427 21.11 -0.85 15.88
C GLU A 427 22.23 -0.14 15.13
N VAL A 428 23.40 -0.76 15.10
CA VAL A 428 24.54 -0.37 14.25
C VAL A 428 24.73 -1.45 13.22
N ILE A 429 24.59 -1.08 11.94
CA ILE A 429 24.63 -1.99 10.80
C ILE A 429 25.91 -1.73 10.02
N PHE A 430 26.64 -2.80 9.73
CA PHE A 430 27.87 -2.80 8.95
C PHE A 430 27.63 -3.57 7.65
N HIS A 431 27.93 -2.93 6.53
CA HIS A 431 27.90 -3.61 5.24
C HIS A 431 29.13 -4.50 5.09
N VAL A 432 28.92 -5.80 4.86
CA VAL A 432 30.02 -6.74 4.63
C VAL A 432 30.28 -6.82 3.12
N PRO A 433 31.49 -6.48 2.64
CA PRO A 433 31.77 -6.40 1.20
C PRO A 433 31.93 -7.80 0.58
N ILE A 434 30.81 -8.48 0.33
CA ILE A 434 30.75 -9.77 -0.35
C ILE A 434 30.08 -9.58 -1.72
N THR A 435 30.72 -10.06 -2.78
CA THR A 435 30.35 -9.77 -4.17
C THR A 435 29.11 -10.51 -4.67
N PHE A 436 28.75 -11.65 -4.08
CA PHE A 436 27.67 -12.52 -4.57
C PHE A 436 26.41 -12.54 -3.68
N ILE A 437 26.47 -11.92 -2.50
CA ILE A 437 25.35 -11.82 -1.57
C ILE A 437 25.41 -10.51 -0.80
N THR A 438 24.26 -9.84 -0.66
CA THR A 438 24.15 -8.72 0.28
C THR A 438 24.15 -9.29 1.68
N LEU A 439 25.22 -9.07 2.44
CA LEU A 439 25.34 -9.47 3.84
C LEU A 439 25.58 -8.23 4.70
N GLU A 440 24.78 -8.07 5.73
CA GLU A 440 24.95 -7.02 6.74
C GLU A 440 25.16 -7.68 8.09
N ALA A 441 26.16 -7.20 8.83
CA ALA A 441 26.33 -7.53 10.24
C ALA A 441 25.71 -6.41 11.07
N ALA A 442 25.10 -6.77 12.20
CA ALA A 442 24.42 -5.83 13.05
C ALA A 442 24.82 -6.03 14.50
N ILE A 443 24.91 -4.94 15.25
CA ILE A 443 24.93 -4.96 16.72
C ILE A 443 23.66 -4.25 17.15
N PHE A 444 22.93 -4.84 18.10
CA PHE A 444 21.70 -4.26 18.62
C PHE A 444 21.69 -4.23 20.14
N THR A 445 20.92 -3.28 20.67
CA THR A 445 20.49 -3.28 22.06
C THR A 445 19.05 -2.80 22.13
N ASP A 446 18.24 -3.54 22.87
CA ASP A 446 16.85 -3.22 23.17
C ASP A 446 16.74 -3.00 24.69
N ILE A 447 16.12 -1.89 25.11
CA ILE A 447 15.91 -1.55 26.52
C ILE A 447 14.46 -1.17 26.75
N ALA A 448 13.91 -1.55 27.89
CA ALA A 448 12.52 -1.29 28.26
C ALA A 448 12.37 -1.00 29.74
N TYR A 449 11.46 -0.08 30.03
CA TYR A 449 10.97 0.22 31.37
C TYR A 449 9.45 0.11 31.40
N PHE A 450 8.92 -0.55 32.42
CA PHE A 450 7.49 -0.79 32.64
C PHE A 450 7.06 -0.11 33.94
N PRO A 451 6.48 1.10 33.87
CA PRO A 451 6.10 1.86 35.08
C PRO A 451 5.03 1.16 35.92
N ASN A 452 4.08 0.47 35.26
CA ASN A 452 3.02 -0.29 35.89
C ASN A 452 3.21 -1.77 35.59
N SER A 453 3.23 -2.60 36.64
CA SER A 453 3.39 -4.06 36.53
C SER A 453 2.06 -4.82 36.53
N ASP A 454 0.93 -4.12 36.55
CA ASP A 454 -0.39 -4.74 36.52
C ASP A 454 -0.53 -5.49 35.19
N ASN A 455 -0.68 -6.83 35.27
CA ASN A 455 -0.69 -7.82 34.19
C ASN A 455 0.67 -8.43 33.75
N LEU A 456 1.81 -8.07 34.36
CA LEU A 456 3.08 -8.77 34.15
C LEU A 456 3.17 -10.00 35.06
N ASN A 457 2.58 -11.12 34.64
CA ASN A 457 2.49 -12.33 35.49
C ASN A 457 3.85 -13.06 35.65
N GLU A 458 4.75 -12.98 34.67
CA GLU A 458 6.02 -13.75 34.67
C GLU A 458 7.29 -12.92 34.85
N ILE A 459 7.22 -11.61 34.61
CA ILE A 459 8.37 -10.71 34.79
C ILE A 459 8.31 -10.04 36.14
N LYS A 460 9.35 -10.25 36.94
CA LYS A 460 9.47 -9.60 38.24
C LYS A 460 10.04 -8.18 38.12
N GLY A 461 10.87 -7.90 37.12
CA GLY A 461 11.57 -6.63 36.94
C GLY A 461 10.79 -5.55 36.19
N GLN A 462 10.95 -4.29 36.61
CA GLN A 462 10.42 -3.13 35.85
C GLN A 462 11.35 -2.72 34.70
N HIS A 463 12.60 -3.16 34.74
CA HIS A 463 13.60 -2.88 33.71
C HIS A 463 14.05 -4.17 33.05
N LEU A 464 13.91 -4.22 31.73
CA LEU A 464 14.38 -5.31 30.88
C LEU A 464 15.32 -4.74 29.82
N SER A 465 16.33 -5.51 29.45
CA SER A 465 17.17 -5.16 28.30
C SER A 465 17.78 -6.39 27.67
N ASP A 466 18.07 -6.31 26.39
CA ASP A 466 18.96 -7.23 25.73
C ASP A 466 20.02 -6.51 24.87
N ALA A 467 21.05 -7.27 24.53
CA ALA A 467 22.04 -6.87 23.56
C ALA A 467 22.58 -8.11 22.83
N GLY A 468 22.90 -7.94 21.56
CA GLY A 468 23.36 -9.04 20.73
C GLY A 468 23.91 -8.57 19.40
N PHE A 469 24.14 -9.55 18.52
CA PHE A 469 24.51 -9.29 17.15
C PHE A 469 23.57 -10.02 16.19
N GLY A 470 23.49 -9.55 14.96
CA GLY A 470 22.65 -10.14 13.94
C GLY A 470 23.32 -10.18 12.58
N LEU A 471 22.85 -11.10 11.75
CA LEU A 471 23.21 -11.24 10.35
C LEU A 471 21.96 -11.05 9.50
N ARG A 472 22.07 -10.23 8.46
CA ARG A 472 20.96 -9.96 7.56
C ARG A 472 21.39 -10.16 6.13
N THR A 473 20.49 -10.73 5.34
CA THR A 473 20.67 -10.85 3.92
C THR A 473 19.38 -10.55 3.19
N GLN A 474 19.51 -9.99 2.00
CA GLN A 474 18.39 -9.75 1.11
C GLN A 474 18.74 -10.24 -0.29
N LYS A 475 17.78 -10.88 -0.94
CA LYS A 475 17.92 -11.36 -2.31
C LYS A 475 16.62 -11.19 -3.06
N ASN A 476 16.70 -10.63 -4.26
CA ASN A 476 15.57 -10.63 -5.17
C ASN A 476 15.43 -12.01 -5.81
N MET A 477 14.32 -12.69 -5.55
CA MET A 477 13.95 -13.96 -6.16
C MET A 477 12.56 -13.83 -6.78
N PHE A 478 12.46 -14.11 -8.08
CA PHE A 478 11.21 -14.00 -8.85
C PHE A 478 10.53 -12.64 -8.65
N GLY A 479 11.27 -11.54 -8.79
CA GLY A 479 10.75 -10.18 -8.65
C GLY A 479 10.25 -9.81 -7.25
N LYS A 480 10.54 -10.63 -6.23
CA LYS A 480 10.25 -10.34 -4.83
C LYS A 480 11.55 -10.27 -4.04
N GLU A 481 11.69 -9.22 -3.24
CA GLU A 481 12.77 -9.11 -2.28
C GLU A 481 12.49 -10.06 -1.11
N LEU A 482 13.33 -11.08 -0.96
CA LEU A 482 13.34 -11.95 0.21
C LEU A 482 14.37 -11.42 1.18
N TYR A 483 13.95 -11.18 2.41
CA TYR A 483 14.80 -10.75 3.51
C TYR A 483 14.91 -11.87 4.53
N LEU A 484 16.10 -12.09 5.06
CA LEU A 484 16.34 -13.00 6.17
C LEU A 484 17.21 -12.27 7.20
N ARG A 485 16.73 -12.29 8.44
CA ARG A 485 17.45 -11.82 9.62
C ARG A 485 17.64 -12.98 10.57
N LEU A 486 18.84 -13.11 11.12
CA LEU A 486 19.21 -13.98 12.22
C LEU A 486 19.81 -13.11 13.31
N ASP A 487 19.17 -13.03 14.47
CA ASP A 487 19.66 -12.27 15.61
C ASP A 487 20.04 -13.24 16.75
N PHE A 488 21.14 -12.95 17.43
CA PHE A 488 21.70 -13.72 18.53
C PHE A 488 21.78 -12.83 19.78
N PRO A 489 20.73 -12.80 20.61
CA PRO A 489 20.75 -12.15 21.91
C PRO A 489 21.81 -12.82 22.80
N LEU A 490 22.85 -12.07 23.17
CA LEU A 490 23.97 -12.60 23.96
C LEU A 490 23.87 -12.21 25.44
N VAL A 491 23.20 -11.09 25.71
CA VAL A 491 23.02 -10.56 27.06
C VAL A 491 21.55 -10.21 27.22
N THR A 492 20.90 -10.77 28.23
CA THR A 492 19.59 -10.36 28.72
C THR A 492 19.73 -9.95 30.17
N ASN A 493 19.09 -8.85 30.54
CA ASN A 493 19.00 -8.41 31.92
C ASN A 493 17.52 -8.34 32.31
N ASP A 494 17.17 -9.06 33.37
CA ASP A 494 15.93 -8.90 34.10
C ASP A 494 16.28 -8.59 35.55
N SER A 495 16.00 -7.34 35.92
CA SER A 495 16.32 -6.71 37.20
C SER A 495 15.90 -7.49 38.46
N ARG A 496 15.06 -8.53 38.37
CA ARG A 496 14.62 -9.32 39.55
C ARG A 496 14.77 -10.84 39.47
N SER A 497 15.14 -11.45 38.34
CA SER A 497 15.08 -12.93 38.22
C SER A 497 16.41 -13.66 38.38
N GLY A 498 17.57 -13.00 38.28
CA GLY A 498 18.87 -13.68 38.41
C GLY A 498 19.04 -14.89 37.46
N ARG A 499 18.24 -14.95 36.39
CA ARG A 499 18.17 -16.08 35.45
C ARG A 499 19.49 -16.17 34.69
N LYS A 500 20.16 -17.32 34.75
CA LYS A 500 21.32 -17.60 33.88
C LYS A 500 20.82 -17.78 32.45
N GLN A 501 21.44 -17.05 31.52
CA GLN A 501 21.05 -17.03 30.13
C GLN A 501 21.61 -18.25 29.39
N GLU A 502 20.74 -19.01 28.73
CA GLU A 502 21.14 -20.03 27.75
C GLU A 502 21.39 -19.36 26.39
N PHE A 503 22.06 -20.04 25.46
CA PHE A 503 22.25 -19.50 24.11
C PHE A 503 20.90 -19.35 23.40
N GLN A 504 20.62 -18.16 22.89
CA GLN A 504 19.37 -17.82 22.23
C GLN A 504 19.64 -17.35 20.79
N TRP A 505 18.71 -17.66 19.90
CA TRP A 505 18.73 -17.17 18.53
C TRP A 505 17.29 -16.94 18.07
N VAL A 506 17.07 -15.94 17.24
CA VAL A 506 15.77 -15.69 16.62
C VAL A 506 15.96 -15.36 15.15
N PHE A 507 14.93 -15.59 14.33
CA PHE A 507 14.96 -15.24 12.91
C PHE A 507 13.71 -14.49 12.47
N SER A 508 13.82 -13.79 11.33
CA SER A 508 12.70 -13.07 10.75
C SER A 508 12.83 -12.95 9.24
N PHE A 509 11.69 -12.88 8.56
CA PHE A 509 11.63 -12.49 7.15
C PHE A 509 11.41 -10.98 6.97
N GLU A 510 11.42 -10.22 8.07
CA GLU A 510 11.19 -8.78 8.08
C GLU A 510 12.38 -8.02 8.66
N ARG A 511 12.51 -6.76 8.24
CA ARG A 511 13.49 -5.83 8.82
C ARG A 511 13.12 -5.53 10.28
N SER A 512 14.12 -5.20 11.09
CA SER A 512 13.94 -4.94 12.53
C SER A 512 13.17 -3.65 12.81
N ILE A 513 13.84 -2.49 12.78
CA ILE A 513 13.27 -1.18 13.12
C ILE A 513 13.32 -0.19 11.96
#